data_AF-A0A1C1CUS1-F1
#
_entry.id   AF-A0A1C1CUS1-F1
#
_cell.length_a   1.000
_cell.length_b   1.000
_cell.length_c   1.000
_cell.angle_alpha   90.00
_cell.angle_beta   90.00
_cell.angle_gamma   90.00
#
_symmetry.space_group_name_H-M   'P 1'
#
loop_
_entity.id
_entity.type
_entity.pdbx_description
1 polymer ?
#
loop_
_entity_poly.entity_id
_entity_poly.type
_entity_poly.pdbx_seq_one_letter_code
_entity_poly.pdbx_strand_id
1 'polypeptide(L)'
;MPPQTVKYHAYLRKITRYNPTRGGPFHFRAPARIFYKTVRGMIPHKTARGAAAMERLKVFEGVPPPYDKKQRMVVPQALRVLRLKPGRKYCTVGRLAHEVGWKYQDVVARLEMMGVEEIWLTTFDRLEERRKVKGAAYYERKKAQRKHLAEARKSTADHESSKKLADLGY
;
A
#
# COMPACT_ATOMS: atom_id res chain seq x y z
N MET A 1 14.63 2.59 16.14
CA MET A 1 13.39 3.27 15.71
C MET A 1 13.56 4.78 15.83
N PRO A 2 13.01 5.59 14.90
CA PRO A 2 13.00 7.04 15.03
C PRO A 2 12.33 7.48 16.34
N PRO A 3 12.75 8.61 16.95
CA PRO A 3 12.20 9.06 18.23
C PRO A 3 10.67 9.26 18.24
N GLN A 4 10.10 9.61 17.09
CA GLN A 4 8.66 9.86 16.97
C GLN A 4 7.83 8.57 16.99
N THR A 5 8.38 7.47 16.45
CA THR A 5 7.75 6.15 16.46
C THR A 5 7.61 5.65 17.89
N VAL A 6 8.66 5.80 18.70
CA VAL A 6 8.66 5.44 20.14
C VAL A 6 7.58 6.22 20.90
N LYS A 7 7.47 7.53 20.67
CA LYS A 7 6.43 8.37 21.26
C LYS A 7 5.02 7.93 20.83
N TYR A 8 4.86 7.54 19.56
CA TYR A 8 3.57 7.05 19.07
C TYR A 8 3.21 5.69 19.68
N HIS A 9 4.17 4.78 19.88
CA HIS A 9 3.93 3.54 20.61
C HIS A 9 3.49 3.78 22.06
N ALA A 10 4.07 4.76 22.76
CA ALA A 10 3.59 5.16 24.08
C ALA A 10 2.16 5.71 24.02
N TYR A 11 1.84 6.50 22.99
CA TYR A 11 0.48 6.98 22.74
C TYR A 11 -0.51 5.83 22.54
N LEU A 12 -0.17 4.84 21.72
CA LEU A 12 -1.02 3.67 21.45
C LEU A 12 -1.35 2.83 22.70
N ARG A 13 -0.52 2.89 23.74
CA ARG A 13 -0.76 2.22 25.02
C ARG A 13 -1.78 2.94 25.91
N LYS A 14 -2.14 4.19 25.60
CA LYS A 14 -3.10 4.99 26.39
C LYS A 14 -4.53 4.53 26.13
N ILE A 15 -5.05 3.63 26.95
CA ILE A 15 -6.39 3.07 26.78
C ILE A 15 -7.18 3.12 28.08
N THR A 16 -8.51 3.20 27.99
CA THR A 16 -9.37 3.02 29.16
C THR A 16 -9.23 1.59 29.67
N ARG A 17 -8.85 1.43 30.94
CA ARG A 17 -8.55 0.11 31.54
C ARG A 17 -9.80 -0.76 31.70
N TYR A 18 -10.92 -0.20 32.12
CA TYR A 18 -12.14 -0.98 32.39
C TYR A 18 -12.86 -1.45 31.12
N ASN A 19 -12.89 -0.61 30.07
CA ASN A 19 -13.49 -0.96 28.79
C ASN A 19 -12.82 -0.22 27.62
N PRO A 20 -11.80 -0.84 27.02
CA PRO A 20 -11.12 -0.37 25.81
C PRO A 20 -12.04 0.02 24.64
N THR A 21 -13.17 -0.67 24.50
CA THR A 21 -14.05 -0.55 23.32
C THR A 21 -15.05 0.59 23.45
N ARG A 22 -15.40 0.99 24.67
CA ARG A 22 -16.42 2.02 24.94
C ARG A 22 -15.84 3.34 25.47
N GLY A 23 -14.82 3.27 26.34
CA GLY A 23 -14.29 4.47 27.01
C GLY A 23 -13.28 5.28 26.20
N GLY A 24 -12.78 4.73 25.08
CA GLY A 24 -11.69 5.34 24.28
C GLY A 24 -10.37 5.38 25.06
N PRO A 25 -9.32 6.10 24.62
CA PRO A 25 -9.10 6.75 23.32
C PRO A 25 -8.98 5.77 22.14
N PHE A 26 -9.62 6.09 21.01
CA PHE A 26 -9.51 5.31 19.79
C PHE A 26 -8.27 5.69 18.98
N HIS A 27 -7.36 4.75 18.75
CA HIS A 27 -6.13 4.96 18.00
C HIS A 27 -6.29 4.55 16.55
N PHE A 28 -6.29 5.53 15.64
CA PHE A 28 -6.27 5.25 14.21
C PHE A 28 -4.84 5.01 13.71
N ARG A 29 -4.72 4.16 12.69
CA ARG A 29 -3.45 3.86 12.02
C ARG A 29 -3.33 4.54 10.66
N ALA A 30 -4.45 4.80 10.00
CA ALA A 30 -4.51 5.44 8.70
C ALA A 30 -4.08 6.93 8.76
N PRO A 31 -3.19 7.42 7.88
CA PRO A 31 -2.68 8.79 7.88
C PRO A 31 -3.77 9.88 7.92
N ALA A 32 -4.80 9.76 7.09
CA ALA A 32 -5.97 10.63 7.00
C ALA A 32 -6.74 10.69 8.31
N ARG A 33 -6.91 9.56 8.99
CA ARG A 33 -7.61 9.50 10.28
C ARG A 33 -6.78 10.06 11.42
N ILE A 34 -5.45 9.88 11.36
CA ILE A 34 -4.52 10.55 12.28
C ILE A 34 -4.63 12.06 12.09
N PHE A 35 -4.55 12.55 10.85
CA PHE A 35 -4.68 13.96 10.52
C PHE A 35 -6.04 14.53 10.95
N TYR A 36 -7.14 13.87 10.62
CA TYR A 36 -8.49 14.25 11.06
C TYR A 36 -8.58 14.38 12.58
N LYS A 37 -8.01 13.42 13.33
CA LYS A 37 -7.99 13.48 14.80
C LYS A 37 -7.16 14.65 15.33
N THR A 38 -6.04 14.99 14.68
CA THR A 38 -5.24 16.16 15.04
C THR A 38 -6.00 17.46 14.79
N VAL A 39 -6.65 17.63 13.64
CA VAL A 39 -7.44 18.83 13.32
C VAL A 39 -8.64 18.96 14.28
N ARG A 40 -9.33 17.86 14.56
CA ARG A 40 -10.42 17.84 15.56
C ARG A 40 -9.97 18.27 16.96
N GLY A 41 -8.73 17.98 17.33
CA GLY A 41 -8.15 18.40 18.62
C GLY A 41 -7.77 19.88 18.69
N MET A 42 -7.57 20.53 17.54
CA MET A 42 -7.25 21.96 17.44
C MET A 42 -8.50 22.84 17.38
N ILE A 43 -9.64 22.29 16.93
CA ILE A 43 -10.89 23.02 16.74
C ILE A 43 -11.83 22.76 17.92
N PRO A 44 -12.57 23.78 18.43
CA PRO A 44 -13.63 23.60 19.43
C PRO A 44 -14.86 22.90 18.83
N HIS A 45 -14.70 21.64 18.42
CA HIS A 45 -15.67 20.86 17.63
C HIS A 45 -16.98 20.52 18.36
N LYS A 46 -17.05 20.77 19.67
CA LYS A 46 -18.30 20.63 20.45
C LYS A 46 -19.24 21.84 20.29
N THR A 47 -18.72 22.97 19.80
CA THR A 47 -19.53 24.14 19.47
C THR A 47 -20.18 23.98 18.10
N ALA A 48 -21.32 24.62 17.86
CA ALA A 48 -21.99 24.60 16.55
C ALA A 48 -21.05 25.06 15.41
N ARG A 49 -20.27 26.14 15.65
CA ARG A 49 -19.26 26.64 14.70
C ARG A 49 -18.19 25.59 14.39
N GLY A 50 -17.67 24.92 15.42
CA GLY A 50 -16.65 23.90 15.26
C GLY A 50 -17.18 22.64 14.55
N ALA A 51 -18.42 22.24 14.84
CA ALA A 51 -19.08 21.14 14.15
C ALA A 51 -19.24 21.44 12.65
N ALA A 52 -19.73 22.64 12.30
CA ALA A 52 -19.84 23.08 10.91
C ALA A 52 -18.48 23.18 10.19
N ALA A 53 -17.40 23.48 10.90
CA ALA A 53 -16.05 23.45 10.31
C ALA A 53 -15.59 22.02 10.01
N MET A 54 -15.86 21.07 10.91
CA MET A 54 -15.52 19.66 10.73
C MET A 54 -16.33 18.98 9.63
N GLU A 55 -17.58 19.40 9.40
CA GLU A 55 -18.43 18.89 8.32
C GLU A 55 -17.86 19.22 6.92
N ARG A 56 -17.24 20.40 6.78
CA ARG A 56 -16.61 20.83 5.52
C ARG A 56 -15.29 20.09 5.24
N LEU A 57 -14.64 19.56 6.27
CA LEU A 57 -13.35 18.89 6.15
C LEU A 57 -13.51 17.42 5.75
N LYS A 58 -13.07 17.09 4.53
CA LYS A 58 -12.90 15.70 4.08
C LYS A 58 -11.41 15.39 3.93
N VAL A 59 -10.99 14.26 4.48
CA VAL A 59 -9.58 13.83 4.46
C VAL A 59 -9.51 12.44 3.82
N PHE A 60 -8.62 12.30 2.84
CA PHE A 60 -8.46 11.08 2.04
C PHE A 60 -7.02 10.56 2.10
N GLU A 61 -6.86 9.26 1.88
CA GLU A 61 -5.56 8.66 1.57
C GLU A 61 -5.39 8.66 0.06
N GLY A 62 -4.41 9.40 -0.43
CA GLY A 62 -4.27 9.66 -1.86
C GLY A 62 -5.34 10.60 -2.42
N VAL A 63 -5.43 10.65 -3.75
CA VAL A 63 -6.34 11.56 -4.46
C VAL A 63 -7.46 10.76 -5.14
N PRO A 64 -8.63 10.59 -4.50
CA PRO A 64 -9.72 9.83 -5.10
C PRO A 64 -10.43 10.62 -6.23
N PRO A 65 -11.05 9.95 -7.20
CA PRO A 65 -12.00 10.57 -8.13
C PRO A 65 -13.17 11.21 -7.35
N PRO A 66 -13.64 12.43 -7.67
CA PRO A 66 -13.31 13.31 -8.80
C PRO A 66 -12.28 14.42 -8.50
N TYR A 67 -11.55 14.35 -7.38
CA TYR A 67 -10.60 15.40 -6.97
C TYR A 67 -9.27 15.36 -7.73
N ASP A 68 -8.96 14.25 -8.39
CA ASP A 68 -7.70 14.05 -9.09
C ASP A 68 -7.46 15.05 -10.22
N LYS A 69 -8.51 15.42 -10.95
CA LYS A 69 -8.47 16.38 -12.06
C LYS A 69 -8.52 17.85 -11.62
N LYS A 70 -8.70 18.13 -10.32
CA LYS A 70 -8.80 19.50 -9.81
C LYS A 70 -7.42 20.06 -9.50
N GLN A 71 -7.23 21.37 -9.69
CA GLN A 71 -6.00 22.05 -9.33
C GLN A 71 -5.73 21.88 -7.82
N ARG A 72 -4.53 21.40 -7.51
CA ARG A 72 -4.08 21.17 -6.14
C ARG A 72 -3.44 22.45 -5.61
N MET A 73 -3.83 22.86 -4.40
CA MET A 73 -3.29 24.04 -3.74
C MET A 73 -2.50 23.63 -2.50
N VAL A 74 -1.37 24.31 -2.28
CA VAL A 74 -0.58 24.19 -1.06
C VAL A 74 -1.01 25.30 -0.12
N VAL A 75 -1.30 24.97 1.14
CA VAL A 75 -1.58 25.99 2.16
C VAL A 75 -0.25 26.61 2.61
N PRO A 76 0.07 27.87 2.25
CA PRO A 76 1.39 28.43 2.50
C PRO A 76 1.70 28.51 3.99
N GLN A 77 0.68 28.86 4.79
CA GLN A 77 0.78 28.94 6.24
C GLN A 77 1.00 27.60 6.94
N ALA A 78 0.86 26.46 6.25
CA ALA A 78 1.12 25.13 6.81
C ALA A 78 2.47 24.55 6.34
N LEU A 79 3.26 25.31 5.57
CA LEU A 79 4.53 24.85 5.05
C LEU A 79 5.55 24.64 6.18
N ARG A 80 6.19 23.47 6.14
CA ARG A 80 7.26 23.08 7.07
C ARG A 80 8.36 24.13 7.15
N VAL A 81 8.84 24.61 6.00
CA VAL A 81 9.95 25.58 5.90
C VAL A 81 9.64 26.91 6.57
N LEU A 82 8.36 27.30 6.62
CA LEU A 82 7.93 28.56 7.22
C LEU A 82 7.58 28.42 8.71
N ARG A 83 7.10 27.24 9.14
CA ARG A 83 6.57 27.05 10.51
C ARG A 83 7.52 26.33 11.46
N LEU A 84 8.41 25.48 10.97
CA LEU A 84 9.37 24.75 11.81
C LEU A 84 10.72 25.44 11.80
N LYS A 85 11.25 25.78 12.98
CA LYS A 85 12.62 26.27 13.14
C LYS A 85 13.62 25.26 12.54
N PRO A 86 14.67 25.72 11.84
CA PRO A 86 15.74 24.85 11.36
C PRO A 86 16.28 23.94 12.47
N GLY A 87 16.56 22.68 12.12
CA GLY A 87 17.07 21.66 13.05
C GLY A 87 16.00 20.93 13.88
N ARG A 88 14.73 21.33 13.85
CA ARG A 88 13.66 20.58 14.54
C ARG A 88 13.32 19.28 13.80
N LYS A 89 13.41 18.16 14.53
CA LYS A 89 13.07 16.82 14.02
C LYS A 89 11.58 16.73 13.67
N TYR A 90 11.27 16.32 12.46
CA TYR A 90 9.90 16.09 11.97
C TYR A 90 9.75 14.67 11.43
N CYS A 91 8.51 14.26 11.17
CA CYS A 91 8.21 12.98 10.55
C CYS A 91 7.02 13.15 9.61
N THR A 92 7.07 12.51 8.45
CA THR A 92 5.91 12.41 7.55
C THR A 92 4.86 11.47 8.16
N VAL A 93 3.59 11.87 8.10
CA VAL A 93 2.48 11.08 8.66
C VAL A 93 2.35 9.72 7.98
N GLY A 94 2.52 9.65 6.65
CA GLY A 94 2.50 8.38 5.90
C GLY A 94 3.55 7.38 6.38
N ARG A 95 4.77 7.85 6.65
CA ARG A 95 5.86 7.03 7.19
C ARG A 95 5.54 6.52 8.60
N LEU A 96 5.03 7.41 9.47
CA LEU A 96 4.62 7.04 10.82
C LEU A 96 3.50 6.00 10.79
N ALA A 97 2.48 6.20 9.95
CA ALA A 97 1.36 5.30 9.77
C ALA A 97 1.82 3.89 9.36
N HIS A 98 2.73 3.81 8.38
CA HIS A 98 3.28 2.53 7.92
C HIS A 98 4.01 1.77 9.05
N GLU A 99 4.90 2.45 9.78
CA GLU A 99 5.62 1.86 10.93
C GLU A 99 4.67 1.34 12.01
N VAL A 100 3.50 1.96 12.18
CA VAL A 100 2.52 1.60 13.21
C VAL A 100 1.43 0.64 12.70
N GLY A 101 1.63 0.02 11.52
CA GLY A 101 0.82 -1.08 11.00
C GLY A 101 -0.14 -0.72 9.86
N TRP A 102 -0.04 0.46 9.26
CA TRP A 102 -0.84 0.79 8.08
C TRP A 102 -0.23 0.21 6.81
N LYS A 103 -0.91 -0.78 6.21
CA LYS A 103 -0.38 -1.61 5.11
C LYS A 103 -0.65 -1.07 3.70
N TYR A 104 -1.49 -0.05 3.56
CA TYR A 104 -1.98 0.40 2.25
C TYR A 104 -1.10 1.46 1.58
N GLN A 105 0.11 1.70 2.08
CA GLN A 105 1.03 2.70 1.51
C GLN A 105 1.32 2.43 0.02
N ASP A 106 1.68 1.18 -0.32
CA ASP A 106 2.01 0.81 -1.70
C ASP A 106 0.79 0.84 -2.64
N VAL A 107 -0.40 0.54 -2.09
CA VAL A 107 -1.65 0.60 -2.86
C VAL A 107 -1.98 2.05 -3.20
N VAL A 108 -1.89 2.96 -2.23
CA VAL A 108 -2.13 4.39 -2.45
C VAL A 108 -1.11 4.95 -3.43
N ALA A 109 0.19 4.65 -3.25
CA ALA A 109 1.23 5.10 -4.17
C ALA A 109 0.99 4.63 -5.61
N ARG A 110 0.54 3.38 -5.79
CA ARG A 110 0.18 2.85 -7.11
C ARG A 110 -1.02 3.60 -7.72
N LEU A 111 -2.06 3.85 -6.93
CA LEU A 111 -3.26 4.54 -7.41
C LEU A 111 -2.97 6.01 -7.74
N GLU A 112 -2.16 6.69 -6.94
CA GLU A 112 -1.70 8.05 -7.23
C GLU A 112 -0.85 8.10 -8.50
N MET A 113 0.03 7.11 -8.72
CA MET A 113 0.78 6.99 -9.97
C MET A 113 -0.13 6.75 -11.18
N MET A 114 -1.18 5.94 -11.03
CA MET A 114 -2.16 5.71 -12.10
C MET A 114 -2.99 6.95 -12.44
N GLY A 115 -3.21 7.86 -11.48
CA GLY A 115 -3.88 9.14 -11.72
C GLY A 115 -3.06 10.15 -12.52
N VAL A 116 -1.74 9.95 -12.62
CA VAL A 116 -0.87 10.77 -13.47
C VAL A 116 -0.74 10.09 -14.83
N GLU A 117 -1.45 10.61 -15.84
CA GLU A 117 -1.51 10.05 -17.19
C GLU A 117 -0.12 9.79 -17.81
N GLU A 118 0.83 10.71 -17.60
CA GLU A 118 2.23 10.57 -18.03
C GLU A 118 2.96 9.38 -17.37
N ILE A 119 2.71 9.14 -16.07
CA ILE A 119 3.30 8.02 -15.35
C ILE A 119 2.60 6.71 -15.72
N TRP A 120 1.30 6.75 -16.03
CA TRP A 120 0.54 5.59 -16.47
C TRP A 120 1.08 5.00 -17.76
N LEU A 121 1.33 5.82 -18.80
CA LEU A 121 1.90 5.36 -20.07
C LEU A 121 3.25 4.66 -19.86
N THR A 122 4.18 5.31 -19.17
CA THR A 122 5.52 4.74 -18.91
C THR A 122 5.48 3.48 -18.04
N THR A 123 4.56 3.41 -17.08
CA THR A 123 4.38 2.23 -16.21
C THR A 123 3.72 1.09 -16.96
N PHE A 124 2.75 1.39 -17.82
CA PHE A 124 2.05 0.42 -18.64
C PHE A 124 3.00 -0.24 -19.65
N ASP A 125 3.78 0.55 -20.39
CA ASP A 125 4.79 0.05 -21.32
C ASP A 125 5.81 -0.86 -20.61
N ARG A 126 6.31 -0.44 -19.44
CA ARG A 126 7.22 -1.26 -18.62
C ARG A 126 6.58 -2.57 -18.14
N LEU A 127 5.29 -2.56 -17.80
CA LEU A 127 4.56 -3.76 -17.39
C LEU A 127 4.32 -4.70 -18.57
N GLU A 128 4.01 -4.16 -19.75
CA GLU A 128 3.89 -4.93 -20.98
C GLU A 128 5.20 -5.58 -21.38
N GLU A 129 6.31 -4.84 -21.35
CA GLU A 129 7.66 -5.37 -21.59
C GLU A 129 7.98 -6.49 -20.62
N ARG A 130 7.73 -6.29 -19.32
CA ARG A 130 7.91 -7.35 -18.31
C ARG A 130 7.04 -8.58 -18.58
N ARG A 131 5.81 -8.41 -19.06
CA ARG A 131 4.92 -9.51 -19.42
C ARG A 131 5.43 -10.24 -20.68
N LYS A 132 5.89 -9.51 -21.70
CA LYS A 132 6.47 -10.08 -22.93
C LYS A 132 7.71 -10.91 -22.60
N VAL A 133 8.64 -10.38 -21.80
CA VAL A 133 9.84 -11.09 -21.34
C VAL A 133 9.49 -12.33 -20.52
N LYS A 134 8.59 -12.23 -19.53
CA LYS A 134 8.14 -13.37 -18.72
C LYS A 134 7.41 -14.43 -19.55
N GLY A 135 6.60 -14.00 -20.52
CA GLY A 135 5.86 -14.88 -21.44
C GLY A 135 6.80 -15.67 -22.33
N ALA A 136 7.81 -15.02 -22.92
CA ALA A 136 8.85 -15.67 -23.70
C ALA A 136 9.65 -16.69 -22.86
N ALA A 137 10.11 -16.30 -21.67
CA ALA A 137 10.81 -17.20 -20.76
C ALA A 137 9.97 -18.41 -20.33
N TYR A 138 8.66 -18.22 -20.10
CA TYR A 138 7.75 -19.32 -19.80
C TYR A 138 7.57 -20.26 -21.00
N TYR A 139 7.43 -19.72 -22.21
CA TYR A 139 7.28 -20.51 -23.43
C TYR A 139 8.54 -21.35 -23.71
N GLU A 140 9.73 -20.76 -23.61
CA GLU A 140 11.00 -21.47 -23.78
C GLU A 140 11.16 -22.58 -22.73
N ARG A 141 10.82 -22.30 -21.46
CA ARG A 141 10.81 -23.32 -20.41
C ARG A 141 9.86 -24.46 -20.73
N LYS A 142 8.63 -24.15 -21.20
CA LYS A 142 7.63 -25.16 -21.54
C LYS A 142 8.05 -25.99 -22.76
N LYS A 143 8.68 -25.37 -23.75
CA LYS A 143 9.23 -26.04 -24.95
C LYS A 143 10.36 -26.99 -24.58
N ALA A 144 11.30 -26.54 -23.75
CA ALA A 144 12.38 -27.37 -23.21
C ALA A 144 11.85 -28.56 -22.39
N GLN A 145 10.88 -28.32 -21.50
CA GLN A 145 10.23 -29.39 -20.73
C GLN A 145 9.52 -30.40 -21.64
N ARG A 146 8.83 -29.94 -22.69
CA ARG A 146 8.16 -30.82 -23.66
C ARG A 146 9.16 -31.67 -24.45
N LYS A 147 10.31 -31.10 -24.82
CA LYS A 147 11.40 -31.83 -25.48
C LYS A 147 11.98 -32.90 -24.56
N HIS A 148 12.33 -32.56 -23.33
CA HIS A 148 12.80 -33.53 -22.34
C HIS A 148 11.78 -34.63 -22.05
N LEU A 149 10.49 -34.29 -21.96
CA LEU A 149 9.43 -35.28 -21.75
C LEU A 149 9.25 -36.22 -22.95
N ALA A 150 9.42 -35.71 -24.18
CA ALA A 150 9.40 -36.54 -25.38
C ALA A 150 10.62 -37.48 -25.47
N GLU A 151 11.82 -36.99 -25.11
CA GLU A 151 13.04 -37.78 -25.03
C GLU A 151 12.94 -38.87 -23.94
N ALA A 152 12.46 -38.50 -22.75
CA ALA A 152 12.24 -39.44 -21.65
C ALA A 152 11.24 -40.54 -22.04
N ARG A 153 10.12 -40.20 -22.70
CA ARG A 153 9.14 -41.18 -23.21
C ARG A 153 9.73 -42.14 -24.23
N LYS A 154 10.60 -41.67 -25.13
CA LYS A 154 11.31 -42.55 -26.08
C LYS A 154 12.23 -43.52 -25.36
N SER A 155 13.01 -43.05 -24.39
CA SER A 155 13.93 -43.92 -23.63
C SER A 155 13.23 -44.96 -22.74
N THR A 156 12.01 -44.67 -22.26
CA THR A 156 11.25 -45.61 -21.40
C THR A 156 10.49 -46.67 -22.19
N ALA A 157 10.13 -46.39 -23.45
CA ALA A 157 9.47 -47.37 -24.33
C ALA A 157 10.34 -48.62 -24.59
N ASP A 158 11.66 -48.49 -24.49
CA ASP A 158 12.60 -49.58 -24.78
C ASP A 158 13.02 -50.40 -23.56
N HIS A 159 12.67 -50.00 -22.34
CA HIS A 159 13.08 -50.73 -21.13
C HIS A 159 12.12 -51.90 -20.83
N GLU A 160 12.66 -53.10 -20.55
CA GLU A 160 11.86 -54.31 -20.28
C GLU A 160 10.69 -54.13 -19.30
N SER A 161 10.85 -53.26 -18.31
CA SER A 161 9.82 -52.96 -17.32
C SER A 161 8.55 -52.33 -17.92
N SER A 162 8.66 -51.53 -18.99
CA SER A 162 7.48 -50.92 -19.64
C SER A 162 6.68 -51.95 -20.45
N LYS A 163 7.35 -52.91 -21.08
CA LYS A 163 6.69 -54.07 -21.71
C LYS A 163 5.93 -54.90 -20.67
N LYS A 164 6.57 -55.19 -19.52
CA LYS A 164 5.95 -55.93 -18.41
C LYS A 164 4.74 -55.18 -17.80
N LEU A 165 4.80 -53.85 -17.73
CA LEU A 165 3.67 -53.02 -17.29
C LEU A 165 2.50 -53.05 -18.27
N ALA A 166 2.78 -52.94 -19.58
CA ALA A 166 1.77 -53.03 -20.62
C ALA A 166 1.07 -54.40 -20.63
N ASP A 167 1.81 -55.49 -20.39
CA ASP A 167 1.25 -56.84 -20.24
C ASP A 167 0.36 -56.98 -18.99
N LEU A 168 0.64 -56.21 -17.92
CA LEU A 168 -0.20 -56.13 -16.71
C LEU A 168 -1.38 -55.15 -16.84
N GLY A 169 -1.52 -54.45 -17.99
CA GLY A 169 -2.62 -53.53 -18.28
C GLY A 169 -2.44 -52.11 -17.72
N TYR A 170 -1.23 -51.68 -17.39
CA TYR A 170 -0.88 -50.30 -17.00
C TYR A 170 -0.17 -49.55 -18.12
#